data_AF-A0A956EU13-F1
#
_entry.id   AF-A0A956EU13-F1
#
_cell.length_a   1.000
_cell.length_b   1.000
_cell.length_c   1.000
_cell.angle_alpha   90.00
_cell.angle_beta   90.00
_cell.angle_gamma   90.00
#
_symmetry.space_group_name_H-M   'P 1'
#
loop_
_entity.id
_entity.type
_entity.pdbx_description
1 polymer ?
#
loop_
_entity_poly.entity_id
_entity_poly.type
_entity_poly.pdbx_seq_one_letter_code
_entity_poly.pdbx_strand_id
1 'polypeptide(L)'
;ALSSVGVSLGEQSWSEPPTPEPSDCATDQALPHVQAGSKTKIRFDLSSVPRDELGEERAGFDQIGDRETLELDYYSDAGKLSIPAGFVEADDVSTTPSLEVTFEAPKLDDQSGRWVRFYFVSRDRRGGNDWLRRALCVVP
;
A
#
# COMPACT_ATOMS: atom_id res chain seq x y z
N ALA A 1 3.73 2.97 -12.71
CA ALA A 1 4.57 3.43 -11.58
C ALA A 1 3.70 3.59 -10.34
N LEU A 2 4.07 2.96 -9.23
CA LEU A 2 3.41 3.06 -7.92
C LEU A 2 3.49 4.45 -7.29
N SER A 3 4.34 5.34 -7.79
CA SER A 3 4.40 6.74 -7.32
C SER A 3 3.08 7.49 -7.45
N SER A 4 2.16 7.04 -8.33
CA SER A 4 0.82 7.62 -8.47
C SER A 4 -0.25 6.98 -7.59
N VAL A 5 0.05 5.88 -6.89
CA VAL A 5 -0.93 5.16 -6.04
C VAL A 5 -1.38 6.04 -4.88
N GLY A 6 -2.71 6.23 -4.82
CA GLY A 6 -3.33 6.77 -3.63
C GLY A 6 -3.28 5.74 -2.51
N VAL A 7 -2.76 6.12 -1.34
CA VAL A 7 -2.82 5.27 -0.15
C VAL A 7 -3.64 6.01 0.89
N SER A 8 -4.57 5.34 1.55
CA SER A 8 -5.33 5.92 2.66
C SER A 8 -5.34 5.00 3.89
N LEU A 9 -5.40 5.62 5.05
CA LEU A 9 -5.61 4.98 6.34
C LEU A 9 -7.03 5.31 6.80
N GLY A 10 -7.96 4.35 6.69
CA GLY A 10 -9.38 4.68 6.68
C GLY A 10 -9.70 5.69 5.57
N GLU A 11 -10.25 6.86 5.95
CA GLU A 11 -10.58 7.95 5.03
C GLU A 11 -9.46 8.99 4.86
N GLN A 12 -8.39 8.91 5.66
CA GLN A 12 -7.30 9.87 5.61
C GLN A 12 -6.30 9.51 4.50
N SER A 13 -6.03 10.46 3.59
CA SER A 13 -4.94 10.32 2.61
C SER A 13 -3.59 10.21 3.32
N TRP A 14 -2.78 9.25 2.88
CA TRP A 14 -1.52 8.88 3.50
C TRP A 14 -0.36 9.21 2.56
N SER A 15 0.38 10.26 2.90
CA SER A 15 1.54 10.73 2.12
C SER A 15 2.83 10.03 2.52
N GLU A 16 3.87 10.24 1.70
CA GLU A 16 5.23 9.82 2.05
C GLU A 16 5.70 10.50 3.35
N PRO A 17 6.43 9.78 4.24
CA PRO A 17 6.93 10.38 5.47
C PRO A 17 8.01 11.45 5.22
N PRO A 18 8.14 12.44 6.13
CA PRO A 18 9.18 13.45 6.04
C PRO A 18 10.59 12.83 6.07
N THR A 19 11.52 13.49 5.41
CA THR A 19 12.94 13.13 5.43
C THR A 19 13.76 14.38 5.79
N PRO A 20 14.48 14.41 6.94
CA PRO A 20 14.65 13.33 7.91
C PRO A 20 13.39 13.09 8.76
N GLU A 21 13.26 11.88 9.31
CA GLU A 21 12.17 11.53 10.23
C GLU A 21 12.39 12.18 11.61
N PRO A 22 11.43 12.95 12.13
CA PRO A 22 11.49 13.48 13.49
C PRO A 22 11.68 12.39 14.55
N SER A 23 12.41 12.69 15.62
CA SER A 23 12.68 11.74 16.71
C SER A 23 11.44 11.35 17.51
N ASP A 24 10.41 12.20 17.55
CA ASP A 24 9.12 11.93 18.18
C ASP A 24 8.00 12.11 17.16
N CYS A 25 7.34 11.01 16.77
CA CYS A 25 6.22 11.05 15.83
C CYS A 25 4.90 11.46 16.48
N ALA A 26 4.77 11.41 17.81
CA ALA A 26 3.49 11.65 18.47
C ALA A 26 3.04 13.11 18.35
N THR A 27 3.98 14.01 18.12
CA THR A 27 3.72 15.45 17.91
C THR A 27 3.63 15.83 16.44
N ASP A 28 3.95 14.90 15.52
CA ASP A 28 3.93 15.16 14.08
C ASP A 28 2.51 15.00 13.53
N GLN A 29 1.87 16.14 13.25
CA GLN A 29 0.51 16.19 12.69
C GLN A 29 0.46 15.79 11.20
N ALA A 30 1.61 15.72 10.52
CA ALA A 30 1.64 15.28 9.13
C ALA A 30 1.52 13.75 9.00
N LEU A 31 1.73 13.01 10.09
CA LEU A 31 1.61 11.55 10.12
C LEU A 31 0.23 11.13 10.59
N PRO A 32 -0.35 10.08 10.00
CA PRO A 32 -1.48 9.41 10.63
C PRO A 32 -1.09 8.86 12.00
N HIS A 33 -1.98 9.01 12.97
CA HIS A 33 -1.83 8.45 14.31
C HIS A 33 -2.79 7.28 14.51
N VAL A 34 -2.28 6.16 15.02
CA VAL A 34 -3.09 4.99 15.37
C VAL A 34 -2.83 4.57 16.80
N GLN A 35 -3.87 4.12 17.49
CA GLN A 35 -3.78 3.68 18.87
C GLN A 35 -3.05 2.33 18.97
N ALA A 36 -2.22 2.15 19.99
CA ALA A 36 -1.50 0.91 20.24
C ALA A 36 -2.47 -0.28 20.37
N GLY A 37 -2.14 -1.42 19.73
CA GLY A 37 -3.00 -2.60 19.72
C GLY A 37 -4.31 -2.49 18.93
N SER A 38 -4.57 -1.34 18.29
CA SER A 38 -5.75 -1.16 17.44
C SER A 38 -5.62 -1.92 16.12
N LYS A 39 -6.76 -2.12 15.45
CA LYS A 39 -6.82 -2.62 14.08
C LYS A 39 -7.35 -1.52 13.19
N THR A 40 -6.65 -1.25 12.10
CA THR A 40 -7.01 -0.21 11.14
C THR A 40 -6.89 -0.73 9.71
N LYS A 41 -7.73 -0.22 8.82
CA LYS A 41 -7.69 -0.57 7.40
C LYS A 41 -6.78 0.39 6.65
N ILE A 42 -5.88 -0.17 5.85
CA ILE A 42 -5.11 0.54 4.84
C ILE A 42 -5.74 0.20 3.49
N ARG A 43 -6.05 1.22 2.70
CA ARG A 43 -6.59 1.08 1.35
C ARG A 43 -5.57 1.60 0.33
N PHE A 44 -5.36 0.82 -0.72
CA PHE A 44 -4.62 1.22 -1.91
C PHE A 44 -5.61 1.53 -3.01
N ASP A 45 -5.59 2.76 -3.51
CA ASP A 45 -6.28 3.15 -4.72
C ASP A 45 -5.33 2.99 -5.91
N LEU A 46 -5.61 1.99 -6.74
CA LEU A 46 -4.79 1.61 -7.88
C LEU A 46 -5.37 2.15 -9.19
N SER A 47 -6.42 2.97 -9.14
CA SER A 47 -7.05 3.57 -10.32
C SER A 47 -6.10 4.46 -11.12
N SER A 48 -5.11 5.06 -10.45
CA SER A 48 -4.10 5.94 -11.02
C SER A 48 -2.83 5.20 -11.47
N VAL A 49 -2.75 3.88 -11.32
CA VAL A 49 -1.59 3.10 -11.79
C VAL A 49 -1.73 2.91 -13.30
N PRO A 50 -0.88 3.52 -14.14
CA PRO A 50 -0.85 3.18 -15.55
C PRO A 50 -0.45 1.72 -15.67
N ARG A 51 -1.33 0.92 -16.30
CA ARG A 51 -1.07 -0.48 -16.65
C ARG A 51 -0.86 -0.53 -18.16
N ASP A 52 0.23 -1.16 -18.58
CA ASP A 52 0.53 -1.28 -20.00
C ASP A 52 -0.54 -2.09 -20.72
N GLU A 53 -0.94 -1.63 -21.91
CA GLU A 53 -1.77 -2.40 -22.81
C GLU A 53 -0.95 -3.55 -23.43
N LEU A 54 -1.36 -4.78 -23.15
CA LEU A 54 -0.77 -5.95 -23.78
C LEU A 54 -1.44 -6.10 -25.16
N GLY A 55 -0.80 -5.55 -26.20
CA GLY A 55 -1.38 -5.39 -27.55
C GLY A 55 -2.19 -6.57 -28.12
N GLU A 56 -3.09 -6.22 -29.03
CA GLU A 56 -4.26 -6.97 -29.51
C GLU A 56 -4.04 -8.42 -29.99
N GLU A 57 -5.05 -9.25 -29.69
CA GLU A 57 -5.53 -10.46 -30.36
C GLU A 57 -4.52 -11.29 -31.16
N ARG A 58 -4.07 -12.40 -30.56
CA ARG A 58 -3.76 -13.60 -31.35
C ARG A 58 -5.08 -14.30 -31.70
N ALA A 59 -5.42 -14.32 -32.99
CA ALA A 59 -6.57 -15.05 -33.51
C ALA A 59 -6.66 -16.48 -32.94
N GLY A 60 -7.72 -16.76 -32.17
CA GLY A 60 -8.01 -18.09 -31.62
C GLY A 60 -7.81 -18.27 -30.11
N PHE A 61 -7.47 -17.22 -29.37
CA PHE A 61 -7.48 -17.25 -27.89
C PHE A 61 -8.59 -16.34 -27.36
N ASP A 62 -9.36 -16.82 -26.38
CA ASP A 62 -10.29 -15.99 -25.61
C ASP A 62 -9.52 -14.79 -25.04
N GLN A 63 -10.14 -13.60 -25.06
CA GLN A 63 -9.56 -12.31 -24.67
C GLN A 63 -8.66 -12.46 -23.43
N ILE A 64 -7.36 -12.42 -23.65
CA ILE A 64 -6.39 -12.23 -22.56
C ILE A 64 -6.56 -10.76 -22.19
N GLY A 65 -6.98 -10.48 -20.96
CA GLY A 65 -7.27 -9.11 -20.52
C GLY A 65 -6.18 -8.13 -20.96
N ASP A 66 -6.59 -6.98 -21.48
CA ASP A 66 -5.70 -6.01 -22.16
C ASP A 66 -4.65 -5.36 -21.24
N ARG A 67 -4.49 -5.83 -19.99
CA ARG A 67 -3.65 -5.19 -18.97
C ARG A 67 -2.72 -6.20 -18.33
N GLU A 68 -1.58 -5.72 -17.83
CA GLU A 68 -0.68 -6.56 -17.05
C GLU A 68 -1.25 -6.93 -15.66
N THR A 69 -1.00 -8.17 -15.23
CA THR A 69 -1.19 -8.58 -13.82
C THR A 69 -0.11 -7.95 -12.96
N LEU A 70 -0.51 -7.31 -11.86
CA LEU A 70 0.40 -6.77 -10.86
C LEU A 70 0.38 -7.63 -9.60
N GLU A 71 1.55 -8.04 -9.14
CA GLU A 71 1.76 -8.62 -7.82
C GLU A 71 2.17 -7.51 -6.86
N LEU A 72 1.53 -7.46 -5.70
CA LEU A 72 1.77 -6.45 -4.69
C LEU A 72 2.19 -7.11 -3.39
N ASP A 73 3.42 -6.84 -2.95
CA ASP A 73 3.94 -7.28 -1.66
C ASP A 73 3.87 -6.15 -0.62
N TYR A 74 3.53 -6.50 0.62
CA TYR A 74 3.36 -5.57 1.71
C TYR A 74 4.26 -5.90 2.90
N TYR A 75 4.98 -4.90 3.40
CA TYR A 75 5.87 -5.06 4.55
C TYR A 75 5.65 -3.94 5.56
N SER A 76 5.78 -4.26 6.84
CA SER A 76 5.81 -3.32 7.96
C SER A 76 6.99 -3.63 8.87
N ASP A 77 7.72 -2.63 9.34
CA ASP A 77 8.85 -2.83 10.28
C ASP A 77 8.40 -3.14 11.72
N ALA A 78 7.12 -2.89 12.04
CA ALA A 78 6.47 -3.27 13.29
C ALA A 78 4.95 -3.49 13.10
N GLY A 79 4.32 -4.18 14.05
CA GLY A 79 2.92 -4.59 13.94
C GLY A 79 2.72 -5.79 13.01
N LYS A 80 1.47 -6.01 12.56
CA LYS A 80 1.11 -7.12 11.67
C LYS A 80 0.16 -6.69 10.57
N LEU A 81 0.39 -7.15 9.35
CA LEU A 81 -0.54 -7.03 8.23
C LEU A 81 -1.35 -8.33 8.07
N SER A 82 -2.64 -8.23 7.76
CA SER A 82 -3.54 -9.39 7.65
C SER A 82 -3.19 -10.34 6.51
N ILE A 83 -2.62 -9.81 5.43
CA ILE A 83 -2.11 -10.56 4.29
C ILE A 83 -0.79 -9.94 3.84
N PRO A 84 0.20 -10.76 3.41
CA PRO A 84 1.49 -10.25 2.99
C PRO A 84 1.52 -9.80 1.53
N ALA A 85 0.55 -10.21 0.71
CA ALA A 85 0.52 -9.90 -0.71
C ALA A 85 -0.92 -9.85 -1.26
N GLY A 86 -1.07 -9.20 -2.42
CA GLY A 86 -2.29 -9.14 -3.21
C GLY A 86 -2.00 -9.13 -4.71
N PHE A 87 -3.03 -9.35 -5.52
CA PHE A 87 -2.94 -9.37 -6.98
C PHE A 87 -3.97 -8.41 -7.58
N VAL A 88 -3.58 -7.76 -8.67
CA VAL A 88 -4.51 -7.08 -9.58
C VAL A 88 -4.44 -7.84 -10.89
N GLU A 89 -5.52 -8.53 -11.24
CA GLU A 89 -5.53 -9.37 -12.42
C GLU A 89 -5.67 -8.55 -13.71
N ALA A 90 -5.22 -9.17 -14.81
CA ALA A 90 -5.26 -8.61 -16.17
C ALA A 90 -6.70 -8.30 -16.63
N ASP A 91 -7.66 -9.12 -16.20
CA ASP A 91 -9.09 -9.02 -16.51
C ASP A 91 -9.88 -8.22 -15.47
N ASP A 92 -9.21 -7.57 -14.50
CA ASP A 92 -9.87 -6.66 -13.57
C ASP A 92 -10.35 -5.41 -14.32
N VAL A 93 -11.62 -5.50 -14.76
CA VAL A 93 -12.41 -4.46 -15.42
C VAL A 93 -12.93 -3.40 -14.46
N SER A 94 -12.64 -3.50 -13.15
CA SER A 94 -13.05 -2.45 -12.24
C SER A 94 -12.40 -1.13 -12.64
N THR A 95 -13.19 -0.07 -12.65
CA THR A 95 -12.72 1.28 -12.93
C THR A 95 -11.84 1.82 -11.79
N THR A 96 -11.87 1.17 -10.62
CA THR A 96 -11.16 1.56 -9.40
C THR A 96 -10.69 0.32 -8.64
N PRO A 97 -9.70 -0.42 -9.14
CA PRO A 97 -9.14 -1.54 -8.39
C PRO A 97 -8.61 -1.00 -7.07
N SER A 98 -9.05 -1.59 -5.97
CA SER A 98 -8.60 -1.23 -4.64
C SER A 98 -8.28 -2.46 -3.82
N LEU A 99 -7.17 -2.42 -3.12
CA LEU A 99 -6.80 -3.47 -2.17
C LEU A 99 -6.90 -2.92 -0.75
N GLU A 100 -7.48 -3.72 0.14
CA GLU A 100 -7.59 -3.41 1.55
C GLU A 100 -6.77 -4.42 2.35
N VAL A 101 -5.87 -3.92 3.21
CA VAL A 101 -5.14 -4.73 4.19
C VAL A 101 -5.46 -4.22 5.58
N THR A 102 -5.67 -5.13 6.52
CA THR A 102 -5.82 -4.75 7.93
C THR A 102 -4.45 -4.73 8.59
N PHE A 103 -4.11 -3.60 9.18
CA PHE A 103 -2.95 -3.43 10.04
C PHE A 103 -3.35 -3.55 11.50
N GLU A 104 -2.67 -4.43 12.24
CA GLU A 104 -2.73 -4.53 13.69
C GLU A 104 -1.52 -3.80 14.27
N ALA A 105 -1.78 -2.67 14.93
CA ALA A 105 -0.76 -1.86 15.55
C ALA A 105 -0.07 -2.64 16.68
N PRO A 106 1.28 -2.55 16.81
CA PRO A 106 1.97 -3.15 17.93
C PRO A 106 1.47 -2.55 19.25
N LYS A 107 1.62 -3.31 20.33
CA LYS A 107 1.54 -2.73 21.68
C LYS A 107 2.79 -1.89 21.93
N LEU A 108 2.64 -0.84 22.71
CA LEU A 108 3.76 -0.01 23.18
C LEU A 108 4.06 -0.34 24.64
N ASP A 109 5.35 -0.31 24.97
CA ASP A 109 5.84 -0.54 26.34
C ASP A 109 6.07 0.78 27.10
N ASP A 110 6.07 1.91 26.38
CA ASP A 110 6.24 3.26 26.92
C ASP A 110 5.17 4.23 26.38
N GLN A 111 5.21 5.47 26.86
CA GLN A 111 4.29 6.53 26.46
C GLN A 111 4.77 7.31 25.23
N SER A 112 5.88 6.89 24.60
CA SER A 112 6.42 7.58 23.44
C SER A 112 5.76 7.05 22.16
N GLY A 113 5.54 7.95 21.19
CA GLY A 113 5.04 7.53 19.89
C GLY A 113 6.09 6.64 19.19
N ARG A 114 5.63 5.58 18.53
CA ARG A 114 6.49 4.69 17.74
C ARG A 114 6.21 4.85 16.26
N TRP A 115 7.26 5.17 15.50
CA TRP A 115 7.24 5.08 14.04
C TRP A 115 7.00 3.64 13.60
N VAL A 116 6.05 3.47 12.68
CA VAL A 116 5.89 2.24 11.90
C VAL A 116 5.97 2.58 10.42
N ARG A 117 6.92 1.96 9.73
CA ARG A 117 7.18 2.15 8.31
C ARG A 117 6.60 1.00 7.53
N PHE A 118 6.00 1.35 6.40
CA PHE A 118 5.38 0.43 5.47
C PHE A 118 6.06 0.56 4.13
N TYR A 119 6.34 -0.59 3.53
CA TYR A 119 6.91 -0.70 2.20
C TYR A 119 5.94 -1.50 1.36
N PHE A 120 5.56 -0.93 0.23
CA PHE A 120 4.66 -1.55 -0.73
C PHE A 120 5.42 -1.70 -2.03
N VAL A 121 5.52 -2.92 -2.52
CA VAL A 121 6.31 -3.25 -3.72
C VAL A 121 5.36 -3.82 -4.76
N SER A 122 5.34 -3.25 -5.96
CA SER A 122 4.67 -3.86 -7.11
C SER A 122 5.69 -4.55 -7.99
N ARG A 123 5.32 -5.70 -8.52
CA ARG A 123 6.05 -6.38 -9.58
C ARG A 123 5.11 -6.69 -10.72
N ASP A 124 5.56 -6.40 -11.94
CA ASP A 124 4.97 -7.02 -13.11
C ASP A 124 5.63 -8.39 -13.36
N ARG A 125 5.01 -9.23 -14.17
CA ARG A 125 5.55 -10.55 -14.53
C ARG A 125 6.65 -10.51 -15.60
N ARG A 126 7.07 -9.31 -16.01
CA ARG A 126 8.08 -9.03 -17.05
C ARG A 126 9.40 -8.53 -16.44
N GLY A 127 9.46 -8.37 -15.12
CA GLY A 127 10.65 -7.95 -14.37
C GLY A 127 10.67 -6.47 -13.97
N GLY A 128 9.65 -5.69 -14.34
CA GLY A 128 9.46 -4.34 -13.83
C GLY A 128 9.06 -4.38 -12.35
N ASN A 129 9.63 -3.47 -11.57
CA ASN A 129 9.25 -3.26 -10.19
C ASN A 129 9.17 -1.77 -9.87
N ASP A 130 8.34 -1.47 -8.88
CA ASP A 130 8.25 -0.15 -8.28
C ASP A 130 7.92 -0.32 -6.80
N TRP A 131 8.12 0.71 -6.00
CA TRP A 131 7.80 0.68 -4.59
C TRP A 131 7.44 2.07 -4.08
N LEU A 132 6.67 2.10 -2.98
CA LEU A 132 6.43 3.31 -2.22
C LEU A 132 6.59 3.03 -0.74
N ARG A 133 6.97 4.07 0.00
CA ARG A 133 7.07 4.05 1.46
C ARG A 133 5.98 4.92 2.07
N ARG A 134 5.40 4.43 3.15
CA ARG A 134 4.53 5.21 4.03
C ARG A 134 4.91 5.00 5.48
N ALA A 135 4.55 5.92 6.36
CA ALA A 135 4.73 5.69 7.78
C ALA A 135 3.62 6.36 8.60
N LEU A 136 3.37 5.80 9.76
CA LEU A 136 2.42 6.34 10.74
C LEU A 136 3.07 6.35 12.12
N CYS A 137 2.45 7.06 13.04
CA CYS A 137 2.80 7.00 14.45
C CYS A 137 1.83 6.10 15.19
N VAL A 138 2.35 5.08 15.86
CA VAL A 138 1.58 4.35 16.87
C VAL A 138 1.71 5.15 18.16
N VAL A 139 0.59 5.58 18.70
CA VAL A 139 0.50 6.33 19.95
C VAL A 139 -0.12 5.44 21.03
N PRO A 140 0.20 5.67 22.32
CA PRO A 140 -0.44 4.98 23.44
C PRO A 140 -1.97 5.03 23.40
#